data_AF-A0A7L0EVC4-F1
#
_entry.id   AF-A0A7L0EVC4-F1
#
_cell.length_a   1.000
_cell.length_b   1.000
_cell.length_c   1.000
_cell.angle_alpha   90.00
_cell.angle_beta   90.00
_cell.angle_gamma   90.00
#
_symmetry.space_group_name_H-M   'P 1'
#
loop_
_entity.id
_entity.type
_entity.pdbx_description
1 polymer ?
#
loop_
_entity_poly.entity_id
_entity_poly.type
_entity_poly.pdbx_seq_one_letter_code
_entity_poly.pdbx_strand_id
1 'polypeptide(L)' 'VRRLAPGADAGLQRLAVQLAALPALKELNFGSSRLSGNLGQLLGDLQTPLESLELAFCYLLPGDLAFL' A
#
# COMPACT_ATOMS: atom_id res chain seq x y z
N VAL A 1 0.41 5.49 17.58
CA VAL A 1 0.24 5.52 16.11
C VAL A 1 -1.13 6.12 15.80
N ARG A 2 -1.22 7.29 15.15
CA ARG A 2 -2.51 7.89 14.78
C ARG A 2 -3.09 7.08 13.61
N ARG A 3 -4.26 6.46 13.81
CA ARG A 3 -5.01 5.82 12.72
C ARG A 3 -5.41 6.88 11.69
N LEU A 4 -5.46 6.47 10.42
CA LEU A 4 -5.99 7.28 9.35
C LEU A 4 -7.40 7.78 9.71
N ALA A 5 -7.71 9.02 9.34
CA ALA A 5 -8.98 9.66 9.68
C ALA A 5 -10.16 8.97 8.95
N PRO A 6 -11.39 9.00 9.50
CA PRO A 6 -12.57 8.49 8.80
C PRO A 6 -12.71 9.21 7.45
N GLY A 7 -12.65 8.47 6.34
CA GLY A 7 -12.63 9.00 4.98
C GLY A 7 -11.31 8.76 4.22
N ALA A 8 -10.23 8.42 4.93
CA ALA A 8 -9.00 7.97 4.31
C ALA A 8 -9.17 6.65 3.53
N ASP A 9 -10.09 5.79 3.97
CA ASP A 9 -10.36 4.49 3.33
C ASP A 9 -10.80 4.64 1.87
N ALA A 10 -11.62 5.64 1.56
CA ALA A 10 -12.05 5.91 0.19
C ALA A 10 -10.91 6.44 -0.69
N GLY A 11 -10.02 7.27 -0.14
CA GLY A 11 -8.83 7.74 -0.85
C GLY A 11 -7.85 6.61 -1.13
N LEU A 12 -7.66 5.73 -0.15
CA LEU A 12 -6.79 4.56 -0.24
C LEU A 12 -7.33 3.54 -1.26
N GLN A 13 -8.63 3.26 -1.25
CA GLN A 13 -9.29 2.42 -2.26
C GLN A 13 -9.11 2.98 -3.68
N ARG A 14 -9.29 4.28 -3.87
CA ARG A 14 -9.06 4.91 -5.19
C ARG A 14 -7.61 4.78 -5.64
N LEU A 15 -6.66 4.96 -4.71
CA LEU A 15 -5.24 4.77 -5.02
C LEU A 15 -4.95 3.32 -5.42
N ALA A 16 -5.49 2.34 -4.70
CA ALA A 16 -5.34 0.92 -5.04
C ALA A 16 -5.82 0.62 -6.47
N VAL A 17 -7.01 1.11 -6.83
CA VAL A 17 -7.56 0.97 -8.20
C VAL A 17 -6.65 1.62 -9.24
N GLN A 18 -6.11 2.80 -8.96
CA GLN A 18 -5.20 3.48 -9.88
C GLN A 18 -3.89 2.73 -10.05
N LEU A 19 -3.33 2.14 -8.99
CA LEU A 19 -2.12 1.34 -9.06
C LEU A 19 -2.35 0.04 -9.85
N ALA A 20 -3.48 -0.64 -9.64
CA ALA A 20 -3.86 -1.85 -10.36
C ALA A 20 -4.06 -1.62 -11.86
N ALA A 21 -4.39 -0.38 -12.26
CA ALA A 21 -4.54 0.01 -13.67
C ALA A 21 -3.20 0.26 -14.39
N LEU A 22 -2.06 0.10 -13.72
CA LEU A 22 -0.72 0.31 -14.30
C LEU A 22 -0.06 -1.05 -14.63
N PRO A 23 -0.23 -1.60 -15.85
CA PRO A 23 0.23 -2.96 -16.19
C PRO A 23 1.75 -3.11 -16.28
N ALA A 24 2.49 -2.00 -16.29
CA ALA A 24 3.95 -1.98 -16.32
C ALA A 24 4.56 -1.55 -14.97
N LEU A 25 3.75 -1.51 -13.91
CA LEU A 25 4.21 -1.08 -12.58
C LEU A 25 5.10 -2.16 -11.97
N LYS A 26 6.38 -1.84 -11.85
CA LYS A 26 7.40 -2.74 -11.29
C LYS A 26 7.92 -2.28 -9.94
N GLU A 27 7.90 -0.98 -9.68
CA GLU A 27 8.52 -0.40 -8.50
C GLU A 27 7.56 0.58 -7.82
N LEU A 28 7.45 0.46 -6.50
CA LEU A 28 6.71 1.41 -5.67
C LEU A 28 7.55 1.82 -4.45
N ASN A 29 7.52 3.12 -4.15
CA ASN A 29 8.13 3.68 -2.97
C ASN A 29 7.06 4.41 -2.14
N PHE A 30 6.84 3.89 -0.92
CA PHE A 30 5.98 4.50 0.09
C PHE A 30 6.77 4.88 1.34
N GLY A 31 8.06 5.15 1.21
CA GLY A 31 8.89 5.61 2.32
C GLY A 31 8.25 6.77 3.08
N SER A 32 8.31 6.72 4.41
CA SER A 32 7.70 7.67 5.34
C SER A 32 6.17 7.81 5.24
N SER A 33 5.48 6.92 4.52
CA SER A 33 4.02 6.93 4.41
C SER A 33 3.35 6.32 5.63
N ARG A 34 2.14 6.79 5.95
CA ARG A 34 1.34 6.29 7.08
C ARG A 34 0.36 5.20 6.62
N LEU A 35 0.89 4.10 6.11
CA LEU A 35 0.12 2.98 5.52
C LEU A 35 0.04 1.74 6.42
N SER A 36 0.39 1.86 7.70
CA SER A 36 0.31 0.76 8.66
C SER A 36 -1.09 0.11 8.66
N GLY A 37 -1.14 -1.20 8.54
CA GLY A 37 -2.35 -2.03 8.49
C GLY A 37 -3.11 -1.98 7.17
N ASN A 38 -2.56 -1.34 6.13
CA ASN A 38 -3.28 -1.04 4.90
C ASN A 38 -2.56 -1.54 3.64
N LEU A 39 -1.40 -2.21 3.76
CA LEU A 39 -0.68 -2.69 2.57
C LEU A 39 -1.51 -3.67 1.74
N GLY A 40 -2.20 -4.60 2.39
CA GLY A 40 -3.04 -5.57 1.69
C GLY A 40 -4.19 -4.93 0.90
N GLN A 41 -4.80 -3.87 1.44
CA GLN A 41 -5.84 -3.12 0.70
C GLN A 41 -5.25 -2.36 -0.48
N LEU A 42 -4.04 -1.80 -0.33
CA LEU A 42 -3.42 -0.95 -1.34
C LEU A 42 -2.83 -1.76 -2.52
N LEU A 43 -2.26 -2.92 -2.21
CA LEU A 43 -1.43 -3.69 -3.14
C LEU A 43 -2.11 -5.01 -3.56
N GLY A 44 -3.18 -5.43 -2.88
CA GLY A 44 -3.82 -6.73 -3.12
C GLY A 44 -4.42 -6.91 -4.51
N ASP A 45 -4.82 -5.81 -5.17
CA ASP A 45 -5.43 -5.85 -6.50
C ASP A 45 -4.41 -5.71 -7.65
N LEU A 46 -3.12 -5.60 -7.34
CA LEU A 46 -2.07 -5.55 -8.36
C LEU A 46 -2.05 -6.85 -9.15
N GLN A 47 -2.22 -6.72 -10.48
CA GLN A 47 -2.28 -7.87 -11.39
C GLN A 47 -0.91 -8.51 -11.66
N THR A 48 0.15 -7.72 -11.46
CA THR A 48 1.54 -8.14 -11.64
C THR A 48 2.31 -7.95 -10.33
N PRO A 49 3.19 -8.89 -9.95
CA PRO A 49 4.04 -8.70 -8.79
C PRO A 49 5.00 -7.53 -9.02
N LEU A 50 5.20 -6.71 -7.99
CA LEU A 50 6.24 -5.68 -8.00
C LEU A 50 7.61 -6.35 -7.95
N GLU A 51 8.57 -5.81 -8.69
CA GLU A 51 9.98 -6.17 -8.61
C GLU A 51 10.66 -5.46 -7.42
N SER A 52 10.18 -4.28 -7.04
CA SER A 52 10.68 -3.52 -5.88
C SER A 52 9.57 -2.83 -5.11
N LEU A 53 9.62 -2.93 -3.79
CA LEU A 53 8.75 -2.20 -2.87
C LEU A 53 9.57 -1.60 -1.74
N GLU A 54 9.57 -0.27 -1.64
CA GLU A 54 10.27 0.46 -0.58
C GLU A 54 9.31 1.01 0.47
N LEU A 55 9.55 0.64 1.73
CA LEU A 55 8.76 1.02 2.90
C LEU A 55 9.62 1.69 3.99
N ALA A 56 10.70 2.36 3.59
CA ALA A 56 11.65 2.98 4.52
C ALA A 56 10.93 3.94 5.49
N PHE A 57 11.26 3.89 6.77
CA PHE A 57 10.62 4.72 7.81
C PHE A 57 9.09 4.52 7.96
N CYS A 58 8.54 3.42 7.46
CA CYS A 58 7.16 3.02 7.74
C CYS A 58 7.10 2.16 9.02
N TYR A 59 5.99 2.29 9.75
CA TYR A 59 5.67 1.35 10.82
C TYR A 59 4.79 0.24 10.25
N LEU A 60 5.21 -1.02 10.33
CA LEU A 60 4.44 -2.16 9.82
C LEU A 60 3.73 -2.89 10.96
N LEU A 61 2.47 -3.25 10.74
CA LEU A 61 1.69 -4.10 11.64
C LEU A 61 1.81 -5.56 11.21
N PRO A 62 1.48 -6.54 12.09
CA PRO A 62 1.48 -7.95 11.72
C PRO A 62 0.66 -8.27 10.46
N GLY A 63 -0.44 -7.56 10.22
CA GLY A 63 -1.24 -7.71 9.00
C GLY A 63 -0.54 -7.23 7.73
N ASP A 64 0.33 -6.21 7.81
CA ASP A 64 1.16 -5.78 6.68
C ASP A 64 2.24 -6.82 6.38
N LEU A 65 2.87 -7.37 7.42
CA LEU A 65 3.92 -8.38 7.29
C LEU A 65 3.39 -9.72 6.77
N ALA A 66 2.15 -10.07 7.10
CA ALA A 66 1.52 -11.28 6.58
C ALA A 66 1.12 -11.16 5.10
N PHE A 67 1.05 -9.94 4.57
CA PHE A 67 0.74 -9.68 3.17
C PHE A 67 1.99 -9.72 2.27
N LEU A 68 3.13 -9.24 2.79
CA LEU A 68 4.43 -9.28 2.10
C LEU A 68 4.96 -10.71 1.99
#